data_AF-A0AAX2AAJ8-F1
#
_entry.id   AF-A0AAX2AAJ8-F1
#
_cell.length_a   1.000
_cell.length_b   1.000
_cell.length_c   1.000
_cell.angle_alpha   90.00
_cell.angle_beta   90.00
_cell.angle_gamma   90.00
#
_symmetry.space_group_name_H-M   'P 1'
#
loop_
_entity.id
_entity.type
_entity.pdbx_description
1 polymer ?
#
loop_
_entity_poly.entity_id
_entity_poly.type
_entity_poly.pdbx_seq_one_letter_code
_entity_poly.pdbx_strand_id
1 'polypeptide(L)'
;MKKKLILLSMGVALNTTLNAFDYQISSGEQILGAVEEITDFTIFENKCVNYVYHKDLLNNGKVTVRNVNEVPPGTFDPLIKISKGQGFIVNATGNCTVSTTEPDIIYKGFTYKTVTSPITKYVWLDRNLGASKVCEQEQNTVPSPLEYENSQKDCFGDYYQWGRGADGHQIVSSATTSSLLRYTTTSSSFVLTDNSNTYYDWANNDTDGKNRVTLLNKIDGTYICPVGFRVPTMSELMKEAEDMTNFINVLKFPLNGYKSYNTANKVYYKGDSGGVWSQTPDNTNLKYGTSLVYDEYSGSQRNGDLRATGRGIRCIKSYGNK
;
A
#
# COMPACT_ATOMS: atom_id res chain seq x y z
N MET A 1 30.90 30.97 18.56
CA MET A 1 29.99 29.86 18.90
C MET A 1 29.95 28.89 17.73
N LYS A 2 30.49 27.68 17.89
CA LYS A 2 30.56 26.68 16.81
C LYS A 2 29.20 25.97 16.70
N LYS A 3 28.46 26.20 15.61
CA LYS A 3 27.27 25.40 15.28
C LYS A 3 27.75 24.01 14.83
N LYS A 4 27.50 22.97 15.65
CA LYS A 4 27.68 21.58 15.24
C LYS A 4 26.47 21.18 14.41
N LEU A 5 26.71 20.92 13.12
CA LEU A 5 25.79 20.19 12.27
C LEU A 5 25.94 18.70 12.65
N ILE A 6 24.96 18.13 13.34
CA ILE A 6 24.99 16.71 13.71
C ILE A 6 24.39 15.93 12.54
N LEU A 7 25.22 15.08 11.92
CA LEU A 7 24.77 14.11 10.93
C LEU A 7 23.73 13.17 11.56
N LEU A 8 22.62 13.00 10.85
CA LEU A 8 21.58 12.02 11.16
C LEU A 8 22.17 10.61 10.94
N SER A 9 22.66 9.97 12.00
CA SER A 9 23.09 8.57 11.95
C SER A 9 21.85 7.69 11.93
N MET A 10 21.49 7.22 10.74
CA MET A 10 20.36 6.32 10.51
C MET A 10 20.77 4.91 10.94
N GLY A 11 20.56 4.59 12.23
CA GLY A 11 20.72 3.24 12.76
C GLY A 11 19.55 2.38 12.28
N VAL A 12 19.83 1.43 11.39
CA VAL A 12 18.83 0.46 10.90
C VAL A 12 18.69 -0.65 11.94
N ALA A 13 17.65 -0.57 12.76
CA ALA A 13 17.12 -1.75 13.45
C ALA A 13 16.09 -2.40 12.52
N LEU A 14 16.37 -3.64 12.09
CA LEU A 14 15.42 -4.49 11.38
C LEU A 14 14.32 -4.92 12.37
N ASN A 15 13.25 -4.13 12.46
CA ASN A 15 12.00 -4.56 13.08
C ASN A 15 10.91 -4.62 12.02
N THR A 16 10.48 -5.83 11.71
CA THR A 16 9.44 -6.18 10.75
C THR A 16 8.06 -5.92 11.33
N THR A 17 7.67 -4.67 11.51
CA THR A 17 6.24 -4.34 11.74
C THR A 17 5.88 -2.99 11.15
N LEU A 18 4.83 -2.99 10.34
CA LEU A 18 3.79 -1.95 10.29
C LEU A 18 4.32 -0.51 10.43
N ASN A 19 4.67 0.11 9.29
CA ASN A 19 5.38 1.40 9.14
C ASN A 19 5.27 2.32 10.35
N ALA A 20 6.14 2.06 11.33
CA ALA A 20 6.37 2.94 12.44
C ALA A 20 7.60 3.79 12.11
N PHE A 21 7.48 5.11 12.18
CA PHE A 21 8.67 5.96 12.10
C PHE A 21 9.22 6.18 13.51
N ASP A 22 10.49 5.82 13.69
CA ASP A 22 11.19 5.89 14.95
C ASP A 22 12.00 7.19 15.06
N TYR A 23 11.59 8.06 15.98
CA TYR A 23 12.43 9.15 16.46
C TYR A 23 13.46 8.59 17.46
N GLN A 24 14.73 8.65 17.07
CA GLN A 24 15.85 8.39 17.99
C GLN A 24 16.12 9.66 18.80
N ILE A 25 15.69 9.66 20.06
CA ILE A 25 15.78 10.81 20.96
C ILE A 25 16.91 10.57 21.96
N SER A 26 17.87 11.49 21.99
CA SER A 26 18.94 11.53 23.00
C SER A 26 18.58 12.43 24.18
N SER A 27 19.37 12.38 25.25
CA SER A 27 19.21 13.33 26.36
C SER A 27 19.45 14.78 25.91
N GLY A 28 18.65 15.72 26.42
CA GLY A 28 18.72 17.15 26.12
C GLY A 28 17.75 17.61 25.03
N GLU A 29 17.96 18.82 24.53
CA GLU A 29 17.11 19.42 23.48
C GLU A 29 17.57 19.00 22.07
N GLN A 30 16.61 18.57 21.25
CA GLN A 30 16.85 18.17 19.86
C GLN A 30 15.78 18.74 18.93
N ILE A 31 16.21 19.12 17.73
CA ILE A 31 15.31 19.49 16.64
C ILE A 31 15.02 18.22 15.83
N LEU A 32 13.74 17.92 15.68
CA LEU A 32 13.21 16.82 14.89
C LEU A 32 12.29 17.37 13.79
N GLY A 33 11.99 16.56 12.79
CA GLY A 33 11.03 16.88 11.74
C GLY A 33 9.83 15.95 11.80
N ALA A 34 8.64 16.51 11.80
CA ALA A 34 7.40 15.72 11.78
C ALA A 34 7.26 15.02 10.43
N VAL A 35 7.44 13.70 10.41
CA VAL A 35 7.28 12.90 9.19
C VAL A 35 5.81 12.80 8.74
N GLU A 36 4.90 13.06 9.66
CA GLU A 36 3.46 13.11 9.48
C GLU A 36 2.82 14.16 10.40
N GLU A 37 1.51 14.31 10.32
CA GLU A 37 0.78 15.19 11.21
C GLU A 37 0.65 14.56 12.60
N ILE A 38 1.12 15.26 13.64
CA ILE A 38 1.06 14.83 15.03
C ILE A 38 -0.04 15.63 15.73
N THR A 39 -1.17 14.98 16.01
CA THR A 39 -2.24 15.51 16.87
C THR A 39 -2.35 14.74 18.18
N ASP A 40 -1.92 13.48 18.18
CA ASP A 40 -1.81 12.64 19.36
C ASP A 40 -0.37 12.65 19.88
N PHE A 41 -0.16 13.33 21.00
CA PHE A 41 1.16 13.44 21.63
C PHE A 41 1.42 12.33 22.65
N THR A 42 0.48 11.40 22.86
CA THR A 42 0.68 10.25 23.75
C THR A 42 1.82 9.35 23.28
N ILE A 43 2.21 9.43 22.00
CA ILE A 43 3.42 8.79 21.45
C ILE A 43 4.70 9.15 22.23
N PHE A 44 4.73 10.31 22.90
CA PHE A 44 5.86 10.77 23.71
C PHE A 44 5.74 10.39 25.20
N GLU A 45 4.55 10.02 25.68
CA GLU A 45 4.27 9.75 27.09
C GLU A 45 4.96 8.48 27.60
N ASN A 46 5.38 8.48 28.88
CA ASN A 46 6.10 7.37 29.52
C ASN A 46 7.41 6.98 28.80
N LYS A 47 7.95 7.89 27.98
CA LYS A 47 9.28 7.79 27.36
C LYS A 47 10.22 8.80 28.00
N CYS A 48 11.39 9.00 27.39
CA CYS A 48 12.38 9.96 27.86
C CYS A 48 11.97 11.43 27.67
N VAL A 49 10.87 11.73 26.97
CA VAL A 49 10.50 13.10 26.58
C VAL A 49 9.77 13.84 27.69
N ASN A 50 10.28 15.00 28.07
CA ASN A 50 9.69 15.86 29.10
C ASN A 50 8.58 16.73 28.52
N TYR A 51 8.86 17.38 27.39
CA TYR A 51 7.93 18.26 26.68
C TYR A 51 8.36 18.46 25.22
N VAL A 52 7.39 18.86 24.39
CA VAL A 52 7.54 19.08 22.95
C VAL A 52 7.18 20.52 22.61
N TYR A 53 7.99 21.16 21.77
CA TYR A 53 7.79 22.55 21.36
C TYR A 53 7.69 22.68 19.85
N HIS A 54 6.84 23.59 19.40
CA HIS A 54 6.85 24.08 18.04
C HIS A 54 7.05 25.60 18.06
N LYS A 55 7.95 26.09 17.21
CA LYS A 55 8.20 27.51 17.02
C LYS A 55 7.69 27.93 15.65
N ASP A 56 6.62 28.70 15.64
CA ASP A 56 6.06 29.23 14.40
C ASP A 56 6.90 30.41 13.91
N LEU A 57 7.76 30.15 12.92
CA LEU A 57 8.65 31.15 12.33
C LEU A 57 7.90 32.21 11.51
N LEU A 58 6.66 31.95 11.08
CA LEU A 58 5.86 32.89 10.30
C LEU A 58 5.10 33.86 11.21
N ASN A 59 4.77 33.44 12.43
CA ASN A 59 4.06 34.24 13.42
C ASN A 59 4.99 34.74 14.54
N ASN A 60 5.96 35.60 14.21
CA ASN A 60 6.90 36.23 15.16
C ASN A 60 7.66 35.26 16.07
N GLY A 61 7.82 33.98 15.69
CA GLY A 61 8.51 32.99 16.53
C GLY A 61 7.68 32.55 17.74
N LYS A 62 6.35 32.65 17.67
CA LYS A 62 5.43 32.18 18.72
C LYS A 62 5.75 30.71 19.07
N VAL A 63 5.91 30.45 20.36
CA VAL A 63 6.21 29.12 20.88
C VAL A 63 4.96 28.52 21.49
N THR A 64 4.61 27.33 21.01
CA THR A 64 3.54 26.49 21.56
C THR A 64 4.15 25.22 22.14
N VAL A 65 3.61 24.73 23.24
CA VAL A 65 4.21 23.66 24.04
C VAL A 65 3.20 22.56 24.38
N ARG A 66 3.63 21.30 24.28
CA ARG A 66 2.95 20.14 24.83
C ARG A 66 3.76 19.60 26.00
N ASN A 67 3.15 19.59 27.18
CA ASN A 67 3.72 18.93 28.36
C ASN A 67 3.50 17.42 28.21
N VAL A 68 4.52 16.63 28.53
CA VAL A 68 4.47 15.17 28.45
C VAL A 68 4.68 14.61 29.85
N ASN A 69 5.93 14.57 30.32
CA ASN A 69 6.27 14.11 31.67
C ASN A 69 6.56 15.26 32.63
N GLU A 70 6.96 16.43 32.11
CA GLU A 70 7.30 17.60 32.93
C GLU A 70 6.69 18.88 32.35
N VAL A 71 6.60 19.92 33.20
CA VAL A 71 6.17 21.26 32.80
C VAL A 71 7.41 22.13 32.60
N PRO A 72 7.62 22.71 31.41
CA PRO A 72 8.77 23.56 31.17
C PRO A 72 8.65 24.89 31.93
N PRO A 73 9.79 25.50 32.30
CA PRO A 73 9.78 26.80 32.98
C PRO A 73 9.21 27.90 32.07
N GLY A 74 8.07 28.47 32.45
CA GLY A 74 7.41 29.57 31.75
C GLY A 74 5.92 29.33 31.52
N THR A 75 5.27 30.28 30.84
CA THR A 75 3.88 30.17 30.40
C THR A 75 3.85 30.18 28.88
N PHE A 76 3.27 29.14 28.29
CA PHE A 76 3.22 28.96 26.85
C PHE A 76 1.81 28.54 26.42
N ASP A 77 1.47 28.88 25.18
CA ASP A 77 0.23 28.41 24.56
C ASP A 77 0.32 26.90 24.29
N PRO A 78 -0.80 26.17 24.41
CA PRO A 78 -0.80 24.72 24.21
C PRO A 78 -0.53 24.35 22.75
N LEU A 79 0.38 23.41 22.55
CA LEU A 79 0.60 22.74 21.28
C LEU A 79 -0.46 21.66 21.08
N ILE A 80 -1.26 21.83 20.04
CA ILE A 80 -2.36 20.91 19.69
C ILE A 80 -2.08 20.10 18.43
N LYS A 81 -1.14 20.54 17.59
CA LYS A 81 -0.82 19.94 16.30
C LYS A 81 0.57 20.34 15.84
N ILE A 82 1.30 19.39 15.25
CA ILE A 82 2.44 19.65 14.37
C ILE A 82 2.09 19.08 13.00
N SER A 83 2.12 19.90 11.96
CA SER A 83 1.79 19.47 10.59
C SER A 83 2.96 18.71 9.97
N LYS A 84 2.65 17.78 9.06
CA LYS A 84 3.66 17.05 8.30
C LYS A 84 4.68 18.00 7.65
N GLY A 85 5.96 17.70 7.83
CA GLY A 85 7.09 18.48 7.32
C GLY A 85 7.52 19.64 8.21
N GLN A 86 6.80 19.97 9.28
CA GLN A 86 7.22 20.99 10.23
C GLN A 86 8.32 20.47 11.15
N GLY A 87 9.27 21.35 11.48
CA GLY A 87 10.27 21.08 12.52
C GLY A 87 9.68 21.31 13.91
N PHE A 88 10.03 20.46 14.86
CA PHE A 88 9.67 20.61 16.27
C PHE A 88 10.87 20.31 17.15
N ILE A 89 10.82 20.74 18.40
CA ILE A 89 11.88 20.52 19.39
C ILE A 89 11.35 19.56 20.45
N VAL A 90 12.16 18.60 20.83
CA VAL A 90 11.92 17.75 22.01
C VAL A 90 12.97 18.06 23.06
N ASN A 91 12.55 18.06 24.31
CA ASN A 91 13.45 17.98 25.45
C ASN A 91 13.27 16.63 26.12
N ALA A 92 14.37 15.95 26.40
CA ALA A 92 14.33 14.62 26.97
C ALA A 92 15.35 14.42 28.08
N THR A 93 15.00 13.57 29.04
CA THR A 93 15.89 13.04 30.07
C THR A 93 16.29 11.62 29.68
N GLY A 94 17.52 11.45 29.20
CA GLY A 94 18.02 10.15 28.72
C GLY A 94 17.66 9.85 27.26
N ASN A 95 17.93 8.62 26.83
CA ASN A 95 17.77 8.21 25.43
C ASN A 95 16.56 7.28 25.28
N CYS A 96 15.75 7.47 24.24
CA CYS A 96 14.64 6.61 23.92
C CYS A 96 14.27 6.62 22.43
N THR A 97 13.55 5.59 22.02
CA THR A 97 12.91 5.52 20.69
C THR A 97 11.43 5.83 20.86
N VAL A 98 10.93 6.79 20.08
CA VAL A 98 9.50 7.10 19.96
C VAL A 98 9.03 6.69 18.57
N SER A 99 8.07 5.76 18.54
CA SER A 99 7.52 5.22 17.30
C SER A 99 6.19 5.90 17.00
N THR A 100 6.03 6.43 15.80
CA THR A 100 4.75 6.93 15.27
C THR A 100 4.15 5.91 14.34
N THR A 101 2.90 5.51 14.55
CA THR A 101 2.19 4.60 13.64
C THR A 101 1.51 5.41 12.54
N GLU A 102 1.81 5.13 11.25
CA GLU A 102 1.04 5.77 10.17
C GLU A 102 -0.48 5.51 10.38
N PRO A 103 -1.33 6.53 10.14
CA PRO A 103 -2.76 6.41 10.35
C PRO A 103 -3.37 5.35 9.43
N ASP A 104 -4.39 4.68 9.95
CA ASP A 104 -5.19 3.71 9.21
C ASP A 104 -5.82 4.36 7.95
N ILE A 105 -5.69 3.68 6.82
CA ILE A 105 -6.28 4.10 5.54
C ILE A 105 -7.65 3.42 5.40
N ILE A 106 -8.72 4.17 5.58
CA ILE A 106 -10.09 3.68 5.37
C ILE A 106 -10.45 3.82 3.89
N TYR A 107 -10.70 2.71 3.21
CA TYR A 107 -11.05 2.71 1.79
C TYR A 107 -12.04 1.60 1.45
N LYS A 108 -13.17 1.98 0.83
CA LYS A 108 -14.25 1.06 0.39
C LYS A 108 -14.71 0.06 1.46
N GLY A 109 -14.79 0.49 2.72
CA GLY A 109 -15.25 -0.34 3.84
C GLY A 109 -14.17 -1.21 4.49
N PHE A 110 -12.92 -1.09 4.07
CA PHE A 110 -11.77 -1.79 4.65
C PHE A 110 -10.81 -0.81 5.31
N THR A 111 -10.14 -1.27 6.36
CA THR A 111 -9.06 -0.55 7.03
C THR A 111 -7.72 -1.16 6.61
N TYR A 112 -6.94 -0.38 5.85
CA TYR A 112 -5.61 -0.76 5.39
C TYR A 112 -4.53 -0.05 6.19
N LYS A 113 -3.36 -0.66 6.21
CA LYS A 113 -2.12 -0.05 6.69
C LYS A 113 -1.12 0.02 5.55
N THR A 114 0.05 0.58 5.82
CA THR A 114 1.13 0.63 4.85
C THR A 114 2.30 -0.25 5.26
N VAL A 115 3.04 -0.75 4.27
CA VAL A 115 4.30 -1.48 4.45
C VAL A 115 5.35 -0.89 3.52
N THR A 116 6.54 -0.60 4.06
CA THR A 116 7.67 -0.10 3.28
C THR A 116 8.58 -1.27 2.92
N SER A 117 8.89 -1.42 1.63
CA SER A 117 9.89 -2.39 1.19
C SER A 117 11.26 -1.99 1.74
N PRO A 118 11.97 -2.87 2.47
CA PRO A 118 13.32 -2.61 2.94
C PRO A 118 14.33 -2.48 1.79
N ILE A 119 13.99 -2.97 0.58
CA ILE A 119 14.87 -2.97 -0.59
C ILE A 119 14.64 -1.71 -1.43
N THR A 120 13.43 -1.53 -1.93
CA THR A 120 13.11 -0.43 -2.88
C THR A 120 12.77 0.89 -2.17
N LYS A 121 12.44 0.81 -0.88
CA LYS A 121 11.85 1.91 -0.07
C LYS A 121 10.48 2.37 -0.58
N TYR A 122 9.86 1.64 -1.49
CA TYR A 122 8.48 1.89 -1.89
C TYR A 122 7.51 1.55 -0.77
N VAL A 123 6.46 2.36 -0.65
CA VAL A 123 5.40 2.16 0.32
C VAL A 123 4.18 1.57 -0.38
N TRP A 124 3.75 0.41 0.09
CA TRP A 124 2.61 -0.36 -0.42
C TRP A 124 1.48 -0.37 0.60
N LEU A 125 0.25 -0.65 0.14
CA LEU A 125 -0.78 -1.13 1.08
C LEU A 125 -0.35 -2.48 1.68
N ASP A 126 -0.71 -2.74 2.93
CA ASP A 126 -0.33 -3.94 3.68
C ASP A 126 -0.99 -5.24 3.18
N ARG A 127 -2.06 -5.13 2.38
CA ARG A 127 -2.77 -6.26 1.74
C ARG A 127 -3.41 -5.88 0.40
N ASN A 128 -3.79 -6.88 -0.40
CA ASN A 128 -4.53 -6.66 -1.64
C ASN A 128 -5.89 -5.98 -1.34
N LEU A 129 -6.41 -5.19 -2.28
CA LEU A 129 -7.74 -4.59 -2.12
C LEU A 129 -8.81 -5.67 -1.94
N GLY A 130 -9.72 -5.47 -1.00
CA GLY A 130 -10.80 -6.40 -0.66
C GLY A 130 -10.42 -7.48 0.36
N ALA A 131 -9.15 -7.57 0.77
CA ALA A 131 -8.72 -8.51 1.82
C ALA A 131 -9.07 -7.98 3.21
N SER A 132 -9.66 -8.82 4.08
CA SER A 132 -10.04 -8.41 5.43
C SER A 132 -8.88 -8.49 6.43
N LYS A 133 -7.85 -9.29 6.13
CA LYS A 133 -6.60 -9.38 6.91
C LYS A 133 -5.36 -9.50 6.02
N VAL A 134 -4.20 -9.24 6.61
CA VAL A 134 -2.90 -9.55 5.99
C VAL A 134 -2.66 -11.07 6.10
N CYS A 135 -1.93 -11.67 5.16
CA CYS A 135 -1.59 -13.10 5.28
C CYS A 135 -0.67 -13.33 6.49
N GLU A 136 -0.94 -14.41 7.22
CA GLU A 136 -0.28 -14.73 8.49
C GLU A 136 0.69 -15.91 8.37
N GLN A 137 0.50 -16.75 7.34
CA GLN A 137 1.31 -17.95 7.11
C GLN A 137 2.01 -17.86 5.76
N GLU A 138 3.19 -18.48 5.70
CA GLU A 138 3.92 -18.78 4.46
C GLU A 138 3.51 -20.17 3.97
N GLN A 139 3.47 -20.39 2.66
CA GLN A 139 2.95 -21.64 2.09
C GLN A 139 3.82 -22.85 2.44
N ASN A 140 5.14 -22.71 2.35
CA ASN A 140 6.11 -23.68 2.86
C ASN A 140 5.96 -24.08 4.35
N THR A 141 5.22 -23.31 5.17
CA THR A 141 4.95 -23.65 6.59
C THR A 141 3.69 -24.49 6.77
N VAL A 142 2.91 -24.72 5.71
CA VAL A 142 1.70 -25.53 5.75
C VAL A 142 1.79 -26.75 4.80
N PRO A 143 1.18 -27.89 5.15
CA PRO A 143 1.36 -29.16 4.41
C PRO A 143 0.92 -29.17 2.94
N SER A 144 0.03 -28.26 2.52
CA SER A 144 -0.47 -28.24 1.15
C SER A 144 -1.08 -26.88 0.74
N PRO A 145 -1.17 -26.61 -0.58
CA PRO A 145 -1.88 -25.45 -1.13
C PRO A 145 -3.35 -25.34 -0.69
N LEU A 146 -4.04 -26.47 -0.55
CA LEU A 146 -5.43 -26.50 -0.10
C LEU A 146 -5.56 -26.08 1.37
N GLU A 147 -4.61 -26.47 2.21
CA GLU A 147 -4.59 -26.08 3.61
C GLU A 147 -4.24 -24.59 3.76
N TYR A 148 -3.27 -24.10 2.97
CA TYR A 148 -2.99 -22.68 2.85
C TYR A 148 -4.23 -21.89 2.43
N GLU A 149 -4.93 -22.33 1.38
CA GLU A 149 -6.16 -21.69 0.92
C GLU A 149 -7.18 -21.61 2.06
N ASN A 150 -7.44 -22.71 2.75
CA ASN A 150 -8.45 -22.76 3.80
C ASN A 150 -8.13 -21.83 4.98
N SER A 151 -6.86 -21.70 5.37
CA SER A 151 -6.44 -20.85 6.48
C SER A 151 -6.24 -19.37 6.10
N GLN A 152 -5.87 -19.09 4.84
CA GLN A 152 -5.49 -17.76 4.35
C GLN A 152 -6.49 -17.10 3.40
N LYS A 153 -7.65 -17.73 3.08
CA LYS A 153 -8.65 -17.18 2.13
C LYS A 153 -9.02 -15.70 2.34
N ASP A 154 -9.04 -15.24 3.58
CA ASP A 154 -9.43 -13.87 3.95
C ASP A 154 -8.36 -12.82 3.63
N CYS A 155 -7.14 -13.25 3.28
CA CYS A 155 -6.03 -12.37 2.89
C CYS A 155 -5.84 -12.22 1.37
N PHE A 156 -6.61 -12.94 0.54
CA PHE A 156 -6.39 -12.98 -0.91
C PHE A 156 -6.86 -11.72 -1.63
N GLY A 157 -7.93 -11.12 -1.12
CA GLY A 157 -8.57 -9.94 -1.68
C GLY A 157 -9.45 -10.24 -2.90
N ASP A 158 -9.82 -9.16 -3.58
CA ASP A 158 -10.73 -9.15 -4.72
C ASP A 158 -10.01 -9.37 -6.07
N TYR A 159 -10.77 -9.77 -7.10
CA TYR A 159 -10.26 -10.12 -8.43
C TYR A 159 -10.78 -9.18 -9.52
N TYR A 160 -10.01 -8.15 -9.82
CA TYR A 160 -10.37 -7.11 -10.76
C TYR A 160 -10.09 -7.53 -12.20
N GLN A 161 -10.96 -7.15 -13.12
CA GLN A 161 -10.64 -7.13 -14.54
C GLN A 161 -9.78 -5.90 -14.86
N TRP A 162 -8.84 -6.02 -15.78
CA TRP A 162 -7.81 -5.01 -15.98
C TRP A 162 -8.41 -3.64 -16.33
N GLY A 163 -8.03 -2.62 -15.55
CA GLY A 163 -8.52 -1.26 -15.74
C GLY A 163 -9.96 -1.01 -15.33
N ARG A 164 -10.67 -1.97 -14.72
CA ARG A 164 -12.05 -1.82 -14.26
C ARG A 164 -12.11 -1.39 -12.78
N GLY A 165 -12.83 -0.30 -12.50
CA GLY A 165 -13.10 0.14 -11.13
C GLY A 165 -13.92 -0.88 -10.34
N ALA A 166 -13.90 -0.75 -9.01
CA ALA A 166 -14.73 -1.60 -8.15
C ALA A 166 -16.21 -1.21 -8.31
N ASP A 167 -16.98 -2.04 -9.00
CA ASP A 167 -18.43 -1.90 -9.21
C ASP A 167 -19.20 -3.17 -8.76
N GLY A 168 -18.50 -4.08 -8.06
CA GLY A 168 -19.03 -5.35 -7.55
C GLY A 168 -18.57 -6.56 -8.37
N HIS A 169 -18.10 -6.37 -9.61
CA HIS A 169 -17.63 -7.48 -10.44
C HIS A 169 -16.48 -8.27 -9.81
N GLN A 170 -15.62 -7.58 -9.05
CA GLN A 170 -14.36 -8.11 -8.56
C GLN A 170 -14.54 -9.16 -7.45
N ILE A 171 -15.71 -9.19 -6.83
CA ILE A 171 -16.05 -10.14 -5.77
C ILE A 171 -16.07 -11.56 -6.37
N VAL A 172 -15.54 -12.55 -5.64
CA VAL A 172 -15.44 -13.93 -6.13
C VAL A 172 -16.80 -14.49 -6.54
N SER A 173 -17.85 -14.20 -5.77
CA SER A 173 -19.23 -14.67 -5.95
C SER A 173 -20.11 -13.78 -6.86
N SER A 174 -19.53 -12.78 -7.54
CA SER A 174 -20.30 -11.89 -8.42
C SER A 174 -20.98 -12.66 -9.55
N ALA A 175 -22.15 -12.18 -9.99
CA ALA A 175 -22.81 -12.72 -11.18
C ALA A 175 -21.90 -12.58 -12.41
N THR A 176 -22.16 -13.37 -13.45
CA THR A 176 -21.40 -13.31 -14.70
C THR A 176 -22.26 -12.86 -15.87
N THR A 177 -21.61 -12.30 -16.90
CA THR A 177 -22.24 -11.95 -18.17
C THR A 177 -21.27 -12.25 -19.32
N SER A 178 -21.77 -12.67 -20.47
CA SER A 178 -20.99 -12.78 -21.71
C SER A 178 -21.05 -11.51 -22.56
N SER A 179 -21.83 -10.52 -22.14
CA SER A 179 -21.95 -9.24 -22.87
C SER A 179 -20.81 -8.31 -22.47
N LEU A 180 -20.00 -7.93 -23.45
CA LEU A 180 -18.97 -6.90 -23.25
C LEU A 180 -19.61 -5.56 -22.87
N LEU A 181 -18.91 -4.81 -22.02
CA LEU A 181 -19.37 -3.52 -21.51
C LEU A 181 -18.55 -2.38 -22.11
N ARG A 182 -19.00 -1.14 -21.97
CA ARG A 182 -18.11 0.01 -22.17
C ARG A 182 -17.24 0.18 -20.93
N TYR A 183 -16.00 0.65 -21.07
CA TYR A 183 -15.11 0.80 -19.91
C TYR A 183 -15.66 1.76 -18.82
N THR A 184 -16.60 2.64 -19.19
CA THR A 184 -17.27 3.60 -18.30
C THR A 184 -18.55 3.05 -17.67
N THR A 185 -19.03 1.88 -18.10
CA THR A 185 -20.28 1.31 -17.61
C THR A 185 -20.05 0.58 -16.29
N THR A 186 -20.83 0.91 -15.27
CA THR A 186 -20.86 0.22 -13.98
C THR A 186 -21.80 -0.98 -14.04
N SER A 187 -21.31 -2.16 -13.65
CA SER A 187 -22.12 -3.37 -13.50
C SER A 187 -21.51 -4.28 -12.45
N SER A 188 -22.30 -4.90 -11.59
CA SER A 188 -21.74 -5.87 -10.63
C SER A 188 -21.37 -7.21 -11.28
N SER A 189 -21.62 -7.40 -12.58
CA SER A 189 -21.32 -8.65 -13.28
C SER A 189 -19.86 -8.71 -13.78
N PHE A 190 -19.21 -9.85 -13.51
CA PHE A 190 -17.93 -10.22 -14.10
C PHE A 190 -18.13 -10.63 -15.57
N VAL A 191 -17.32 -10.10 -16.48
CA VAL A 191 -17.49 -10.37 -17.91
C VAL A 191 -16.71 -11.62 -18.23
N LEU A 192 -17.40 -12.64 -18.71
CA LEU A 192 -16.76 -13.82 -19.26
C LEU A 192 -16.57 -13.62 -20.76
N THR A 193 -15.39 -14.02 -21.22
CA THR A 193 -15.02 -14.07 -22.63
C THR A 193 -14.79 -15.53 -23.04
N ASP A 194 -14.88 -15.82 -24.32
CA ASP A 194 -14.61 -17.16 -24.84
C ASP A 194 -13.19 -17.25 -25.42
N ASN A 195 -12.76 -18.46 -25.77
CA ASN A 195 -11.46 -18.68 -26.40
C ASN A 195 -11.45 -18.27 -27.87
N SER A 196 -12.50 -17.61 -28.38
CA SER A 196 -12.45 -17.03 -29.71
C SER A 196 -11.48 -15.85 -29.69
N ASN A 197 -10.58 -15.79 -30.68
CA ASN A 197 -9.59 -14.70 -30.83
C ASN A 197 -10.20 -13.28 -30.87
N THR A 198 -11.53 -13.16 -30.89
CA THR A 198 -12.25 -11.91 -30.98
C THR A 198 -12.27 -11.13 -29.67
N TYR A 199 -12.33 -11.77 -28.49
CA TYR A 199 -12.58 -11.06 -27.22
C TYR A 199 -11.68 -11.56 -26.07
N TYR A 200 -10.61 -10.82 -25.78
CA TYR A 200 -9.73 -11.06 -24.62
C TYR A 200 -9.82 -9.96 -23.56
N ASP A 201 -10.85 -9.13 -23.70
CA ASP A 201 -11.09 -7.93 -22.92
C ASP A 201 -12.55 -7.93 -22.47
N TRP A 202 -12.79 -7.38 -21.29
CA TRP A 202 -14.14 -7.22 -20.75
C TRP A 202 -14.86 -6.02 -21.36
N ALA A 203 -14.10 -5.08 -21.93
CA ALA A 203 -14.59 -3.87 -22.55
C ALA A 203 -14.62 -3.99 -24.09
N ASN A 204 -15.64 -3.40 -24.71
CA ASN A 204 -15.78 -3.32 -26.18
C ASN A 204 -15.25 -2.00 -26.78
N ASN A 205 -14.75 -1.09 -25.95
CA ASN A 205 -14.10 0.15 -26.34
C ASN A 205 -12.84 0.37 -25.49
N ASP A 206 -12.07 1.42 -25.76
CA ASP A 206 -10.74 1.62 -25.15
C ASP A 206 -9.83 0.40 -25.40
N THR A 207 -9.84 -0.10 -26.64
CA THR A 207 -9.10 -1.30 -27.02
C THR A 207 -7.60 -1.11 -26.87
N ASP A 208 -7.07 0.10 -27.01
CA ASP A 208 -5.65 0.40 -26.74
C ASP A 208 -5.33 0.53 -25.23
N GLY A 209 -6.37 0.56 -24.37
CA GLY A 209 -6.25 0.62 -22.93
C GLY A 209 -5.83 1.98 -22.36
N LYS A 210 -5.63 3.01 -23.19
CA LYS A 210 -5.02 4.27 -22.74
C LYS A 210 -5.87 4.99 -21.71
N ASN A 211 -7.20 5.00 -21.87
CA ASN A 211 -8.08 5.66 -20.91
C ASN A 211 -8.07 4.90 -19.58
N ARG A 212 -8.08 3.57 -19.61
CA ARG A 212 -7.94 2.74 -18.41
C ARG A 212 -6.60 2.95 -17.71
N VAL A 213 -5.49 3.10 -18.42
CA VAL A 213 -4.19 3.45 -17.81
C VAL A 213 -4.28 4.79 -17.07
N THR A 214 -4.89 5.82 -17.65
CA THR A 214 -5.11 7.11 -16.96
C THR A 214 -5.91 6.94 -15.67
N LEU A 215 -6.95 6.09 -15.68
CA LEU A 215 -7.77 5.81 -14.50
C LEU A 215 -7.01 5.00 -13.43
N LEU A 216 -6.19 4.04 -13.83
CA LEU A 216 -5.34 3.24 -12.93
C LEU A 216 -4.27 4.07 -12.22
N ASN A 217 -3.82 5.16 -12.85
CA ASN A 217 -2.82 6.08 -12.32
C ASN A 217 -3.39 7.18 -11.42
N LYS A 218 -4.73 7.24 -11.24
CA LYS A 218 -5.35 8.24 -10.37
C LYS A 218 -4.96 8.02 -8.91
N ILE A 219 -4.66 9.14 -8.23
CA ILE A 219 -4.28 9.20 -6.82
C ILE A 219 -5.29 9.98 -5.95
N ASP A 220 -6.41 10.39 -6.54
CA ASP A 220 -7.46 11.19 -5.88
C ASP A 220 -8.47 10.33 -5.09
N GLY A 221 -8.26 9.01 -5.03
CA GLY A 221 -9.16 8.09 -4.35
C GLY A 221 -10.43 7.72 -5.15
N THR A 222 -10.64 8.30 -6.34
CA THR A 222 -11.92 8.19 -7.07
C THR A 222 -12.08 6.93 -7.90
N TYR A 223 -11.03 6.12 -8.05
CA TYR A 223 -11.05 4.93 -8.91
C TYR A 223 -10.75 3.63 -8.17
N ILE A 224 -9.58 3.02 -8.39
CA ILE A 224 -9.23 1.71 -7.80
C ILE A 224 -8.55 1.84 -6.44
N CYS A 225 -7.61 2.78 -6.30
CA CYS A 225 -6.76 2.92 -5.12
C CYS A 225 -7.20 4.10 -4.23
N PRO A 226 -6.86 4.10 -2.93
CA PRO A 226 -7.11 5.21 -2.01
C PRO A 226 -6.33 6.47 -2.37
N VAL A 227 -6.69 7.59 -1.73
CA VAL A 227 -6.01 8.88 -1.91
C VAL A 227 -4.50 8.72 -1.65
N GLY A 228 -3.67 9.24 -2.55
CA GLY A 228 -2.22 9.14 -2.48
C GLY A 228 -1.63 7.82 -2.99
N PHE A 229 -2.46 6.86 -3.39
CA PHE A 229 -2.04 5.57 -3.93
C PHE A 229 -2.56 5.35 -5.35
N ARG A 230 -1.86 4.53 -6.11
CA ARG A 230 -2.25 4.10 -7.47
C ARG A 230 -1.93 2.63 -7.71
N VAL A 231 -2.39 2.10 -8.83
CA VAL A 231 -1.97 0.76 -9.27
C VAL A 231 -0.49 0.84 -9.70
N PRO A 232 0.35 -0.13 -9.32
CA PRO A 232 1.79 -0.09 -9.60
C PRO A 232 2.06 -0.28 -11.09
N THR A 233 3.19 0.23 -11.53
CA THR A 233 3.77 -0.13 -12.83
C THR A 233 4.41 -1.52 -12.75
N MET A 234 4.64 -2.14 -13.90
CA MET A 234 5.30 -3.44 -13.96
C MET A 234 6.75 -3.35 -13.50
N SER A 235 7.45 -2.24 -13.80
CA SER A 235 8.82 -2.03 -13.32
C SER A 235 8.89 -1.94 -11.79
N GLU A 236 7.91 -1.29 -11.14
CA GLU A 236 7.85 -1.25 -9.67
C GLU A 236 7.62 -2.64 -9.07
N LEU A 237 6.71 -3.43 -9.64
CA LEU A 237 6.47 -4.81 -9.22
C LEU A 237 7.70 -5.70 -9.42
N MET A 238 8.34 -5.62 -10.59
CA MET A 238 9.52 -6.44 -10.91
C MET A 238 10.70 -6.14 -10.00
N LYS A 239 10.92 -4.88 -9.60
CA LYS A 239 11.95 -4.52 -8.63
C LYS A 239 11.75 -5.18 -7.27
N GLU A 240 10.50 -5.33 -6.82
CA GLU A 240 10.23 -6.04 -5.58
C GLU A 240 10.42 -7.55 -5.76
N ALA A 241 10.06 -8.09 -6.93
CA ALA A 241 10.19 -9.51 -7.26
C ALA A 241 11.64 -9.97 -7.52
N GLU A 242 12.63 -9.07 -7.53
CA GLU A 242 14.06 -9.42 -7.55
C GLU A 242 14.49 -10.13 -6.25
N ASP A 243 13.78 -9.87 -5.14
CA ASP A 243 13.96 -10.58 -3.86
C ASP A 243 12.61 -11.13 -3.39
N MET A 244 12.36 -12.38 -3.76
CA MET A 244 11.12 -13.09 -3.40
C MET A 244 10.97 -13.32 -1.89
N THR A 245 12.06 -13.38 -1.14
CA THR A 245 11.99 -13.52 0.33
C THR A 245 11.37 -12.26 0.92
N ASN A 246 11.83 -11.08 0.50
CA ASN A 246 11.23 -9.82 0.92
C ASN A 246 9.79 -9.65 0.39
N PHE A 247 9.56 -10.00 -0.88
CA PHE A 247 8.25 -9.92 -1.52
C PHE A 247 7.16 -10.71 -0.77
N ILE A 248 7.48 -11.95 -0.35
CA ILE A 248 6.53 -12.81 0.36
C ILE A 248 6.53 -12.50 1.86
N ASN A 249 7.68 -12.37 2.51
CA ASN A 249 7.72 -12.36 3.98
C ASN A 249 7.49 -10.95 4.56
N VAL A 250 7.86 -9.90 3.82
CA VAL A 250 7.70 -8.51 4.28
C VAL A 250 6.48 -7.86 3.65
N LEU A 251 6.36 -7.89 2.32
CA LEU A 251 5.22 -7.27 1.63
C LEU A 251 3.95 -8.13 1.68
N LYS A 252 4.09 -9.41 2.05
CA LYS A 252 2.98 -10.34 2.31
C LYS A 252 2.00 -10.39 1.15
N PHE A 253 2.54 -10.54 -0.06
CA PHE A 253 1.73 -10.77 -1.25
C PHE A 253 1.09 -12.17 -1.19
N PRO A 254 -0.24 -12.29 -1.30
CA PRO A 254 -0.93 -13.57 -1.17
C PRO A 254 -0.70 -14.46 -2.40
N LEU A 255 -0.75 -15.78 -2.20
CA LEU A 255 -0.93 -16.76 -3.29
C LEU A 255 -2.41 -16.87 -3.68
N ASN A 256 -2.96 -15.78 -4.20
CA ASN A 256 -4.39 -15.61 -4.48
C ASN A 256 -4.87 -16.24 -5.79
N GLY A 257 -3.99 -16.74 -6.66
CA GLY A 257 -4.35 -17.30 -7.95
C GLY A 257 -4.97 -16.26 -8.91
N TYR A 258 -5.94 -16.70 -9.72
CA TYR A 258 -6.72 -15.80 -10.59
C TYR A 258 -8.16 -16.28 -10.79
N LYS A 259 -9.08 -15.33 -10.97
CA LYS A 259 -10.47 -15.61 -11.35
C LYS A 259 -10.56 -15.79 -12.87
N SER A 260 -11.18 -16.89 -13.28
CA SER A 260 -11.24 -17.31 -14.68
C SER A 260 -12.00 -16.32 -15.55
N TYR A 261 -11.46 -16.02 -16.72
CA TYR A 261 -12.10 -15.19 -17.73
C TYR A 261 -13.18 -15.92 -18.52
N ASN A 262 -13.23 -17.26 -18.51
CA ASN A 262 -14.15 -18.05 -19.35
C ASN A 262 -14.99 -19.07 -18.56
N THR A 263 -14.77 -19.19 -17.25
CA THR A 263 -15.50 -20.12 -16.38
C THR A 263 -16.10 -19.37 -15.21
N ALA A 264 -17.42 -19.41 -15.07
CA ALA A 264 -18.12 -18.68 -14.01
C ALA A 264 -17.66 -19.10 -12.61
N ASN A 265 -17.43 -18.10 -11.74
CA ASN A 265 -17.11 -18.26 -10.31
C ASN A 265 -15.95 -19.21 -10.00
N LYS A 266 -15.04 -19.42 -10.97
CA LYS A 266 -13.89 -20.29 -10.80
C LYS A 266 -12.64 -19.47 -10.55
N VAL A 267 -11.92 -19.79 -9.48
CA VAL A 267 -10.59 -19.27 -9.20
C VAL A 267 -9.61 -20.44 -9.24
N TYR A 268 -8.50 -20.29 -9.95
CA TYR A 268 -7.46 -21.31 -10.12
C TYR A 268 -6.21 -20.96 -9.32
N TYR A 269 -5.46 -21.97 -8.90
CA TYR A 269 -4.13 -21.88 -8.28
C TYR A 269 -4.07 -21.08 -6.95
N LYS A 270 -5.18 -21.03 -6.22
CA LYS A 270 -5.18 -20.50 -4.85
C LYS A 270 -4.27 -21.36 -3.97
N GLY A 271 -3.41 -20.72 -3.21
CA GLY A 271 -2.38 -21.39 -2.40
C GLY A 271 -1.20 -21.96 -3.20
N ASP A 272 -1.19 -21.86 -4.53
CA ASP A 272 -0.06 -22.28 -5.37
C ASP A 272 0.70 -21.08 -5.93
N SER A 273 -0.03 -20.09 -6.45
CA SER A 273 0.55 -18.92 -7.10
C SER A 273 -0.27 -17.67 -6.79
N GLY A 274 0.33 -16.50 -6.90
CA GLY A 274 -0.34 -15.21 -6.81
C GLY A 274 -0.28 -14.45 -8.13
N GLY A 275 -1.11 -13.42 -8.22
CA GLY A 275 -1.11 -12.54 -9.38
C GLY A 275 -1.74 -11.19 -9.11
N VAL A 276 -1.04 -10.13 -9.50
CA VAL A 276 -1.51 -8.76 -9.38
C VAL A 276 -1.39 -7.99 -10.68
N TRP A 277 -2.39 -7.16 -10.97
CA TRP A 277 -2.37 -6.27 -12.13
C TRP A 277 -1.36 -5.15 -11.96
N SER A 278 -0.73 -4.76 -13.07
CA SER A 278 -0.02 -3.50 -13.20
C SER A 278 -0.79 -2.53 -14.11
N GLN A 279 -0.54 -1.24 -13.94
CA GLN A 279 -1.06 -0.20 -14.83
C GLN A 279 -0.29 -0.08 -16.16
N THR A 280 0.79 -0.85 -16.34
CA THR A 280 1.59 -0.84 -17.57
C THR A 280 0.80 -1.53 -18.68
N PRO A 281 0.55 -0.88 -19.82
CA PRO A 281 -0.10 -1.52 -20.95
C PRO A 281 0.83 -2.57 -21.58
N ASP A 282 0.25 -3.59 -22.21
CA ASP A 282 0.99 -4.49 -23.07
C ASP A 282 1.31 -3.78 -24.41
N ASN A 283 2.59 -3.72 -24.76
CA ASN A 283 3.07 -3.07 -25.98
C ASN A 283 3.12 -4.00 -27.21
N THR A 284 2.92 -5.31 -27.03
CA THR A 284 2.95 -6.32 -28.08
C THR A 284 1.57 -6.59 -28.67
N ASN A 285 0.52 -6.56 -27.84
CA ASN A 285 -0.85 -6.68 -28.29
C ASN A 285 -1.76 -5.84 -27.42
N LEU A 286 -2.38 -4.84 -28.06
CA LEU A 286 -3.24 -3.86 -27.43
C LEU A 286 -4.44 -4.48 -26.69
N LYS A 287 -4.80 -5.74 -26.92
CA LYS A 287 -5.89 -6.42 -26.21
C LYS A 287 -5.52 -7.00 -24.85
N TYR A 288 -4.24 -6.92 -24.44
CA TYR A 288 -3.76 -7.51 -23.19
C TYR A 288 -3.34 -6.47 -22.15
N GLY A 289 -3.37 -6.89 -20.89
CA GLY A 289 -2.78 -6.19 -19.77
C GLY A 289 -1.47 -6.87 -19.36
N THR A 290 -0.76 -6.23 -18.42
CA THR A 290 0.43 -6.83 -17.80
C THR A 290 0.17 -7.11 -16.33
N SER A 291 0.55 -8.29 -15.87
CA SER A 291 0.46 -8.70 -14.47
C SER A 291 1.77 -9.29 -13.99
N LEU A 292 2.11 -9.08 -12.73
CA LEU A 292 3.13 -9.89 -12.06
C LEU A 292 2.45 -11.19 -11.63
N VAL A 293 2.99 -12.32 -12.04
CA VAL A 293 2.58 -13.66 -11.57
C VAL A 293 3.75 -14.26 -10.83
N TYR A 294 3.49 -14.84 -9.68
CA TYR A 294 4.53 -15.31 -8.78
C TYR A 294 4.09 -16.55 -8.02
N ASP A 295 5.06 -17.31 -7.54
CA ASP A 295 4.90 -18.29 -6.47
C ASP A 295 5.77 -17.86 -5.27
N GLU A 296 6.08 -18.77 -4.36
CA GLU A 296 6.92 -18.48 -3.20
C GLU A 296 8.42 -18.33 -3.54
N TYR A 297 8.84 -18.76 -4.73
CA TYR A 297 10.26 -18.83 -5.13
C TYR A 297 10.62 -17.83 -6.22
N SER A 298 9.67 -17.48 -7.09
CA SER A 298 9.92 -16.70 -8.29
C SER A 298 8.75 -15.79 -8.63
N GLY A 299 9.09 -14.61 -9.14
CA GLY A 299 8.13 -13.65 -9.70
C GLY A 299 8.49 -13.36 -11.15
N SER A 300 7.49 -13.35 -12.02
CA SER A 300 7.66 -13.09 -13.45
C SER A 300 6.61 -12.13 -13.97
N GLN A 301 7.05 -11.22 -14.83
CA GLN A 301 6.15 -10.40 -15.62
C GLN A 301 5.45 -11.29 -16.66
N ARG A 302 4.13 -11.30 -16.61
CA ARG A 302 3.31 -11.87 -17.68
C ARG A 302 2.94 -10.76 -18.66
N ASN A 303 3.57 -10.81 -19.83
CA ASN A 303 3.10 -10.11 -21.02
C ASN A 303 1.94 -10.91 -21.61
N GLY A 304 0.89 -10.25 -22.04
CA GLY A 304 -0.23 -10.91 -22.71
C GLY A 304 -1.32 -11.46 -21.79
N ASP A 305 -1.46 -10.98 -20.55
CA ASP A 305 -2.56 -11.46 -19.70
C ASP A 305 -3.89 -10.85 -20.17
N LEU A 306 -4.92 -11.70 -20.26
CA LEU A 306 -6.22 -11.31 -20.79
C LEU A 306 -6.84 -10.28 -19.85
N ARG A 307 -7.31 -9.16 -20.38
CA ARG A 307 -7.89 -8.08 -19.56
C ARG A 307 -9.18 -8.51 -18.87
N ALA A 308 -9.84 -9.54 -19.38
CA ALA A 308 -10.99 -10.20 -18.75
C ALA A 308 -10.61 -11.15 -17.59
N THR A 309 -9.34 -11.53 -17.44
CA THR A 309 -8.87 -12.31 -16.28
C THR A 309 -9.04 -11.48 -15.00
N GLY A 310 -9.49 -12.11 -13.92
CA GLY A 310 -9.52 -11.45 -12.62
C GLY A 310 -8.19 -11.64 -11.89
N ARG A 311 -7.46 -10.56 -11.60
CA ARG A 311 -6.25 -10.56 -10.76
C ARG A 311 -6.42 -9.67 -9.54
N GLY A 312 -5.59 -9.91 -8.54
CA GLY A 312 -5.50 -9.01 -7.39
C GLY A 312 -5.01 -7.63 -7.78
N ILE A 313 -5.24 -6.65 -6.90
CA ILE A 313 -4.62 -5.34 -6.99
C ILE A 313 -4.00 -5.00 -5.63
N ARG A 314 -2.72 -4.65 -5.65
CA ARG A 314 -2.02 -4.04 -4.52
C ARG A 314 -1.61 -2.63 -4.90
N CYS A 315 -2.05 -1.63 -4.16
CA CYS A 315 -1.74 -0.24 -4.48
C CYS A 315 -0.39 0.18 -3.88
N ILE A 316 0.32 1.04 -4.62
CA ILE A 316 1.59 1.66 -4.23
C ILE A 316 1.39 3.16 -3.99
N LYS A 317 2.07 3.72 -2.98
CA LYS A 317 2.03 5.15 -2.66
C LYS A 317 2.69 5.91 -3.82
N SER A 318 1.99 6.89 -4.37
CA SER A 318 2.55 7.73 -5.40
C SER A 318 3.38 8.83 -4.77
N TYR A 319 4.65 8.92 -5.13
CA TYR A 319 5.46 10.08 -4.84
C TYR A 319 5.23 11.05 -5.99
N GLY A 320 4.62 12.21 -5.72
CA GLY A 320 4.58 13.28 -6.72
C GLY A 320 6.01 13.57 -7.15
N ASN A 321 6.25 13.68 -8.46
CA ASN A 321 7.51 14.20 -8.97
C ASN A 321 7.72 15.56 -8.29
N LYS A 322 8.69 15.63 -7.37
CA LYS A 322 9.16 16.90 -6.82
C LYS A 322 9.91 17.67 -7.90
#